data_AF-A0A9E2HYT6-F1
#
_entry.id   AF-A0A9E2HYT6-F1
#
_cell.length_a   1.000
_cell.length_b   1.000
_cell.length_c   1.000
_cell.angle_alpha   90.00
_cell.angle_beta   90.00
_cell.angle_gamma   90.00
#
_symmetry.space_group_name_H-M   'P 1'
#
loop_
_entity.id
_entity.type
_entity.pdbx_description
1 polymer ?
#
loop_
_entity_poly.entity_id
_entity_poly.type
_entity_poly.pdbx_seq_one_letter_code
_entity_poly.pdbx_strand_id
1 'polypeptide(L)'
;MDMLFLKHSPSLCDFQNYVHALEIERGFAHENLAQKCLLLGEEIGELCEAIRQYASQSVNSVAGELADVLIILFSMANRLETTDAYTTLQKHFLSFIHKKNTSLSFSQMQQIIPSTSHTTEVLCLQLVEKNGLLFKCIRKLERIKLDASSKTMNTDQKLAEVLLTLCQIANRFQLNLETLFREKEAINKTRKWQV
;
A
#
# COMPACT_ATOMS: atom_id res chain seq x y z
N MET A 1 26.35 3.80 8.97
CA MET A 1 25.15 3.19 8.38
C MET A 1 24.30 2.79 9.57
N ASP A 2 23.33 3.62 9.93
CA ASP A 2 22.38 3.22 10.95
C ASP A 2 21.57 2.06 10.39
N MET A 3 21.55 0.93 11.09
CA MET A 3 20.70 -0.19 10.72
C MET A 3 19.25 0.28 10.77
N LEU A 4 18.60 0.41 9.61
CA LEU A 4 17.16 0.62 9.53
C LEU A 4 16.45 -0.49 10.32
N PHE A 5 15.87 -0.12 11.46
CA PHE A 5 15.21 -1.03 12.38
C PHE A 5 13.71 -0.74 12.44
N LEU A 6 12.91 -1.70 11.97
CA LEU A 6 11.46 -1.69 12.15
C LEU A 6 11.11 -2.50 13.40
N LYS A 7 10.66 -1.81 14.46
CA LYS A 7 10.27 -2.42 15.74
C LYS A 7 9.19 -3.50 15.57
N HIS A 8 9.04 -4.38 16.56
CA HIS A 8 7.93 -5.34 16.59
C HIS A 8 6.58 -4.65 16.77
N SER A 9 5.53 -5.22 16.17
CA SER A 9 4.18 -4.64 16.17
C SER A 9 4.14 -3.17 15.70
N PRO A 10 4.74 -2.86 14.53
CA PRO A 10 4.79 -1.53 13.97
C PRO A 10 3.38 -0.99 13.69
N SER A 11 3.22 0.30 13.97
CA SER A 11 2.13 1.10 13.43
C SER A 11 2.41 1.44 11.97
N LEU A 12 1.40 1.93 11.25
CA LEU A 12 1.57 2.46 9.89
C LEU A 12 2.59 3.61 9.84
N CYS A 13 2.65 4.45 10.88
CA CYS A 13 3.63 5.53 10.97
C CYS A 13 5.06 4.97 11.05
N ASP A 14 5.26 3.85 11.77
CA ASP A 14 6.57 3.20 11.80
C ASP A 14 6.98 2.68 10.41
N PHE A 15 6.05 2.14 9.62
CA PHE A 15 6.31 1.76 8.23
C PHE A 15 6.63 2.96 7.33
N GLN A 16 5.87 4.06 7.44
CA GLN A 16 6.13 5.28 6.67
C GLN A 16 7.53 5.81 6.93
N ASN A 17 7.91 5.95 8.20
CA ASN A 17 9.24 6.40 8.62
C ASN A 17 10.33 5.44 8.14
N TYR A 18 10.09 4.14 8.24
CA TYR A 18 11.02 3.12 7.76
C TYR A 18 11.25 3.23 6.25
N VAL A 19 10.18 3.29 5.45
CA VAL A 19 10.26 3.41 3.99
C VAL A 19 10.87 4.75 3.58
N HIS A 20 10.61 5.84 4.31
CA HIS A 20 11.25 7.12 4.04
C HIS A 20 12.78 7.02 4.17
N ALA A 21 13.26 6.45 5.27
CA ALA A 21 14.69 6.30 5.51
C ALA A 21 15.33 5.28 4.54
N LEU A 22 14.59 4.24 4.16
CA LEU A 22 14.96 3.28 3.12
C LEU A 22 15.21 3.94 1.76
N GLU A 23 14.33 4.84 1.35
CA GLU A 23 14.45 5.54 0.07
C GLU A 23 15.65 6.50 0.05
N ILE A 24 15.98 7.12 1.19
CA ILE A 24 17.20 7.93 1.32
C ILE A 24 18.44 7.04 1.19
N GLU A 25 18.49 5.92 1.92
CA GLU A 25 19.62 4.98 1.88
C GLU A 25 19.87 4.43 0.47
N ARG A 26 18.79 4.13 -0.26
CA ARG A 26 18.85 3.54 -1.61
C ARG A 26 18.94 4.57 -2.74
N GLY A 27 18.88 5.86 -2.44
CA GLY A 27 18.96 6.93 -3.44
C GLY A 27 17.67 7.24 -4.19
N PHE A 28 16.52 6.70 -3.78
CA PHE A 28 15.21 6.91 -4.40
C PHE A 28 14.42 8.12 -3.88
N ALA A 29 14.95 8.84 -2.90
CA ALA A 29 14.29 10.02 -2.32
C ALA A 29 13.99 11.14 -3.34
N HIS A 30 14.68 11.15 -4.49
CA HIS A 30 14.48 12.14 -5.56
C HIS A 30 13.28 11.82 -6.46
N GLU A 31 12.77 10.59 -6.46
CA GLU A 31 11.65 10.20 -7.32
C GLU A 31 10.38 10.96 -6.91
N ASN A 32 9.64 11.47 -7.88
CA ASN A 32 8.41 12.21 -7.63
C ASN A 32 7.17 11.30 -7.53
N LEU A 33 6.04 11.88 -7.17
CA LEU A 33 4.80 11.15 -6.98
C LEU A 33 4.27 10.51 -8.28
N ALA A 34 4.48 11.14 -9.44
CA ALA A 34 4.10 10.57 -10.72
C ALA A 34 4.93 9.31 -11.08
N GLN A 35 6.23 9.31 -10.79
CA GLN A 35 7.08 8.11 -10.94
C GLN A 35 6.60 6.99 -10.02
N LYS A 36 6.25 7.30 -8.77
CA LYS A 36 5.68 6.31 -7.83
C LYS A 36 4.32 5.76 -8.28
N CYS A 37 3.48 6.56 -8.95
CA CYS A 37 2.25 6.05 -9.57
C CYS A 37 2.55 5.00 -10.65
N LEU A 38 3.57 5.19 -11.47
CA LEU A 38 3.92 4.21 -12.50
C LEU A 38 4.32 2.88 -11.86
N LEU A 39 5.19 2.92 -10.86
CA LEU A 39 5.59 1.73 -10.11
C LEU A 39 4.38 1.08 -9.41
N LEU A 40 3.50 1.85 -8.76
CA LEU A 40 2.29 1.28 -8.14
C LEU A 40 1.39 0.59 -9.17
N GLY A 41 1.29 1.15 -10.37
CA GLY A 41 0.51 0.55 -11.46
C GLY A 41 1.12 -0.77 -11.94
N GLU A 42 2.44 -0.85 -12.02
CA GLU A 42 3.20 -2.05 -12.36
C GLU A 42 2.98 -3.16 -11.33
N GLU A 43 3.27 -2.90 -10.05
CA GLU A 43 3.11 -3.90 -8.98
C GLU A 43 1.67 -4.39 -8.80
N ILE A 44 0.67 -3.51 -9.01
CA ILE A 44 -0.74 -3.95 -8.99
C ILE A 44 -1.05 -4.86 -10.18
N GLY A 45 -0.43 -4.62 -11.34
CA GLY A 45 -0.52 -5.48 -12.51
C GLY A 45 0.11 -6.86 -12.24
N GLU A 46 1.31 -6.88 -11.66
CA GLU A 46 2.01 -8.12 -11.27
C GLU A 46 1.22 -8.90 -10.22
N LEU A 47 0.64 -8.22 -9.21
CA LEU A 47 -0.27 -8.83 -8.24
C LEU A 47 -1.49 -9.46 -8.91
N CYS A 48 -2.10 -8.77 -9.88
CA CYS A 48 -3.23 -9.31 -10.63
C CYS A 48 -2.83 -10.54 -11.47
N GLU A 49 -1.63 -10.52 -12.06
CA GLU A 49 -1.07 -11.67 -12.76
C GLU A 49 -0.84 -12.87 -11.83
N ALA A 50 -0.18 -12.64 -10.68
CA ALA A 50 0.09 -13.65 -9.67
C ALA A 50 -1.20 -14.30 -9.17
N ILE A 51 -2.24 -13.49 -8.90
CA ILE A 51 -3.55 -14.00 -8.46
C ILE A 51 -4.23 -14.80 -9.57
N ARG A 52 -4.18 -14.34 -10.82
CA ARG A 52 -4.73 -15.09 -11.97
C ARG A 52 -4.05 -16.44 -12.15
N GLN A 53 -2.75 -16.54 -11.86
CA GLN A 53 -1.96 -17.76 -12.01
C GLN A 53 -1.92 -18.61 -10.74
N TYR A 54 -2.46 -18.13 -9.61
CA TYR A 54 -2.37 -18.80 -8.31
C TYR A 54 -2.89 -20.25 -8.31
N ALA A 55 -3.93 -20.56 -9.10
CA ALA A 55 -4.44 -21.93 -9.21
C ALA A 55 -3.38 -22.95 -9.69
N SER A 56 -2.36 -22.48 -10.43
CA SER A 56 -1.24 -23.30 -10.94
C SER A 56 0.12 -22.91 -10.37
N GLN A 57 0.17 -21.94 -9.44
CA GLN A 57 1.41 -21.39 -8.89
C GLN A 57 1.39 -21.34 -7.35
N SER A 58 2.50 -20.88 -6.77
CA SER A 58 2.65 -20.76 -5.32
C SER A 58 2.01 -19.48 -4.79
N VAL A 59 1.45 -19.57 -3.58
CA VAL A 59 1.04 -18.41 -2.77
C VAL A 59 2.18 -17.41 -2.56
N ASN A 60 3.44 -17.86 -2.64
CA ASN A 60 4.62 -17.01 -2.47
C ASN A 60 4.73 -15.95 -3.57
N SER A 61 4.22 -16.22 -4.77
CA SER A 61 4.17 -15.23 -5.86
C SER A 61 3.25 -14.07 -5.44
N VAL A 62 2.01 -14.38 -5.08
CA VAL A 62 1.04 -13.40 -4.54
C VAL A 62 1.58 -12.65 -3.33
N ALA A 63 2.27 -13.36 -2.42
CA ALA A 63 2.85 -12.78 -1.23
C ALA A 63 3.95 -11.74 -1.55
N GLY A 64 4.79 -12.01 -2.55
CA GLY A 64 5.80 -11.08 -3.04
C GLY A 64 5.15 -9.79 -3.53
N GLU A 65 4.20 -9.90 -4.46
CA GLU A 65 3.56 -8.74 -5.08
C GLU A 65 2.72 -7.91 -4.09
N LEU A 66 2.08 -8.56 -3.10
CA LEU A 66 1.41 -7.84 -2.01
C LEU A 66 2.38 -6.96 -1.22
N ALA A 67 3.62 -7.42 -1.00
CA ALA A 67 4.63 -6.65 -0.27
C ALA A 67 5.14 -5.46 -1.09
N ASP A 68 5.32 -5.62 -2.40
CA ASP A 68 5.79 -4.53 -3.27
C ASP A 68 4.76 -3.41 -3.37
N VAL A 69 3.48 -3.77 -3.62
CA VAL A 69 2.38 -2.80 -3.59
C VAL A 69 2.35 -2.04 -2.26
N LEU A 70 2.51 -2.74 -1.13
CA LEU A 70 2.54 -2.12 0.20
C LEU A 70 3.70 -1.13 0.38
N ILE A 71 4.92 -1.50 -0.04
CA ILE A 71 6.10 -0.64 0.05
C ILE A 71 5.89 0.64 -0.76
N ILE A 72 5.38 0.53 -1.99
CA ILE A 72 5.14 1.69 -2.84
C ILE A 72 4.06 2.60 -2.25
N LEU A 73 2.98 2.03 -1.68
CA LEU A 73 1.95 2.82 -1.03
C LEU A 73 2.51 3.68 0.12
N PHE A 74 3.42 3.14 0.94
CA PHE A 74 4.08 3.94 1.98
C PHE A 74 5.01 5.00 1.40
N SER A 75 5.75 4.67 0.34
CA SER A 75 6.58 5.63 -0.40
C SER A 75 5.74 6.79 -0.97
N MET A 76 4.55 6.51 -1.51
CA MET A 76 3.62 7.52 -1.99
C MET A 76 3.06 8.36 -0.85
N ALA A 77 2.70 7.72 0.27
CA ALA A 77 2.23 8.41 1.47
C ALA A 77 3.23 9.46 1.95
N ASN A 78 4.53 9.16 1.89
CA ASN A 78 5.60 10.07 2.31
C ASN A 78 5.75 11.32 1.42
N ARG A 79 5.21 11.29 0.19
CA ARG A 79 5.29 12.39 -0.79
C ARG A 79 4.04 13.27 -0.80
N LEU A 80 2.97 12.81 -0.17
CA LEU A 80 1.75 13.58 -0.03
C LEU A 80 1.90 14.45 1.23
N GLU A 81 2.16 15.75 1.03
CA GLU A 81 2.42 16.74 2.11
C GLU A 81 1.29 16.86 3.15
N THR A 82 0.11 16.28 2.88
CA THR A 82 -1.08 16.34 3.72
C THR A 82 -1.24 15.15 4.67
N THR A 83 -0.41 14.11 4.56
CA THR A 83 -0.86 12.78 4.95
C THR A 83 -0.12 12.24 6.17
N ASP A 84 -0.76 12.38 7.33
CA ASP A 84 -0.76 11.28 8.28
C ASP A 84 -1.68 10.17 7.68
N ALA A 85 -1.12 9.37 6.75
CA ALA A 85 -1.80 8.22 6.14
C ALA A 85 -2.38 7.31 7.21
N TYR A 86 -1.68 7.22 8.33
CA TYR A 86 -2.12 6.55 9.53
C TYR A 86 -3.43 7.16 10.05
N THR A 87 -3.51 8.48 10.28
CA THR A 87 -4.76 9.11 10.75
C THR A 87 -5.91 8.89 9.76
N THR A 88 -5.70 9.00 8.45
CA THR A 88 -6.79 8.81 7.47
C THR A 88 -7.21 7.35 7.33
N LEU A 89 -6.26 6.41 7.23
CA LEU A 89 -6.59 4.99 7.22
C LEU A 89 -7.24 4.58 8.55
N GLN A 90 -6.70 5.02 9.68
CA GLN A 90 -7.27 4.76 11.00
C GLN A 90 -8.67 5.36 11.09
N LYS A 91 -8.93 6.58 10.63
CA LYS A 91 -10.29 7.17 10.59
C LYS A 91 -11.24 6.33 9.73
N HIS A 92 -10.81 5.96 8.52
CA HIS A 92 -11.60 5.11 7.63
C HIS A 92 -11.89 3.76 8.30
N PHE A 93 -10.88 3.15 8.89
CA PHE A 93 -10.96 1.88 9.58
C PHE A 93 -11.89 1.95 10.81
N LEU A 94 -11.73 2.95 11.68
CA LEU A 94 -12.58 3.20 12.85
C LEU A 94 -14.05 3.45 12.45
N SER A 95 -14.28 4.05 11.28
CA SER A 95 -15.64 4.23 10.74
C SER A 95 -16.34 2.91 10.43
N PHE A 96 -15.59 1.86 10.07
CA PHE A 96 -16.14 0.52 9.80
C PHE A 96 -16.41 -0.31 11.07
N ILE A 97 -15.71 -0.06 12.17
CA ILE A 97 -15.79 -0.89 13.38
C ILE A 97 -16.52 -0.23 14.57
N HIS A 98 -17.07 0.98 14.40
CA HIS A 98 -17.80 1.74 15.44
C HIS A 98 -17.09 1.84 16.81
N LYS A 99 -15.76 1.70 16.86
CA LYS A 99 -14.95 1.86 18.08
C LYS A 99 -14.10 3.12 17.98
N LYS A 100 -13.92 3.83 19.10
CA LYS A 100 -13.34 5.20 19.11
C LYS A 100 -11.86 5.31 19.41
N ASN A 101 -11.17 4.27 19.90
CA ASN A 101 -9.73 4.39 20.15
C ASN A 101 -9.09 3.06 20.48
N THR A 102 -8.11 2.66 19.67
CA THR A 102 -7.16 1.61 19.99
C THR A 102 -5.83 1.94 19.31
N SER A 103 -4.75 2.04 20.09
CA SER A 103 -3.39 1.99 19.57
C SER A 103 -3.16 0.56 19.08
N LEU A 104 -3.41 0.32 17.79
CA LEU A 104 -3.26 -0.98 17.15
C LEU A 104 -2.01 -0.97 16.29
N SER A 105 -1.29 -2.10 16.30
CA SER A 105 -0.33 -2.41 15.25
C SER A 105 -1.02 -2.63 13.91
N PHE A 106 -0.27 -2.54 12.82
CA PHE A 106 -0.81 -2.78 11.48
C PHE A 106 -1.38 -4.19 11.31
N SER A 107 -0.69 -5.23 11.80
CA SER A 107 -1.23 -6.60 11.75
C SER A 107 -2.54 -6.72 12.52
N GLN A 108 -2.65 -6.10 13.69
CA GLN A 108 -3.91 -6.09 14.43
C GLN A 108 -5.00 -5.39 13.63
N MET A 109 -4.73 -4.22 13.03
CA MET A 109 -5.67 -3.52 12.15
C MET A 109 -6.11 -4.39 10.97
N GLN A 110 -5.18 -5.11 10.34
CA GLN A 110 -5.49 -6.01 9.22
C GLN A 110 -6.45 -7.12 9.63
N GLN A 111 -6.24 -7.74 10.79
CA GLN A 111 -7.03 -8.89 11.26
C GLN A 111 -8.49 -8.57 11.61
N ILE A 112 -8.76 -7.32 12.00
CA ILE A 112 -10.11 -6.88 12.38
C ILE A 112 -10.90 -6.31 11.20
N ILE A 113 -10.31 -6.27 9.99
CA ILE A 113 -11.04 -5.95 8.77
C ILE A 113 -12.11 -7.03 8.56
N PRO A 114 -13.40 -6.66 8.45
CA PRO A 114 -14.46 -7.62 8.23
C PRO A 114 -14.20 -8.47 6.99
N SER A 115 -14.39 -9.78 7.12
CA SER A 115 -14.39 -10.68 5.97
C SER A 115 -15.46 -10.25 4.97
N THR A 116 -15.12 -10.25 3.70
CA THR A 116 -16.02 -9.95 2.59
C THR A 116 -16.42 -11.24 1.88
N SER A 117 -17.64 -11.27 1.35
CA SER A 117 -18.14 -12.37 0.49
C SER A 117 -17.59 -12.31 -0.94
N HIS A 118 -16.88 -11.24 -1.30
CA HIS A 118 -16.29 -11.10 -2.63
C HIS A 118 -15.23 -12.17 -2.90
N THR A 119 -15.15 -12.61 -4.16
CA THR A 119 -14.05 -13.47 -4.62
C THR A 119 -12.75 -12.67 -4.72
N THR A 120 -11.63 -13.37 -4.84
CA THR A 120 -10.32 -12.72 -4.96
C THR A 120 -10.22 -11.89 -6.24
N GLU A 121 -10.83 -12.35 -7.33
CA GLU A 121 -10.89 -11.65 -8.61
C GLU A 121 -11.68 -10.33 -8.49
N VAL A 122 -12.80 -10.34 -7.77
CA VAL A 122 -13.58 -9.12 -7.50
C VAL A 122 -12.77 -8.12 -6.67
N LEU A 123 -12.02 -8.60 -5.67
CA LEU A 123 -11.14 -7.73 -4.89
C LEU A 123 -10.00 -7.15 -5.73
N CYS A 124 -9.47 -7.90 -6.71
CA CYS A 124 -8.49 -7.37 -7.66
C CYS A 124 -9.09 -6.25 -8.53
N LEU A 125 -10.29 -6.46 -9.06
CA LEU A 125 -10.99 -5.41 -9.83
C LEU A 125 -11.23 -4.16 -8.98
N GLN A 126 -11.61 -4.34 -7.71
CA GLN A 126 -11.75 -3.22 -6.77
C GLN A 126 -10.40 -2.53 -6.52
N LEU A 127 -9.31 -3.27 -6.34
CA LEU A 127 -7.98 -2.69 -6.15
C LEU A 127 -7.58 -1.82 -7.34
N VAL A 128 -7.79 -2.33 -8.57
CA VAL A 128 -7.52 -1.60 -9.82
C VAL A 128 -8.39 -0.34 -9.92
N GLU A 129 -9.68 -0.43 -9.59
CA GLU A 129 -10.59 0.72 -9.58
C GLU A 129 -10.12 1.78 -8.57
N LYS A 130 -9.83 1.38 -7.32
CA LYS A 130 -9.35 2.28 -6.26
C LYS A 130 -8.04 2.94 -6.65
N ASN A 131 -7.13 2.20 -7.25
CA ASN A 131 -5.86 2.71 -7.76
C ASN A 131 -6.07 3.77 -8.86
N GLY A 132 -6.96 3.49 -9.83
CA GLY A 132 -7.32 4.47 -10.87
C GLY A 132 -7.89 5.77 -10.30
N LEU A 133 -8.69 5.69 -9.23
CA LEU A 133 -9.21 6.87 -8.53
C LEU A 133 -8.10 7.61 -7.76
N LEU A 134 -7.14 6.92 -7.16
CA LEU A 134 -5.96 7.52 -6.55
C LEU A 134 -5.13 8.29 -7.61
N PHE A 135 -4.85 7.65 -8.75
CA PHE A 135 -4.12 8.29 -9.85
C PHE A 135 -4.84 9.51 -10.39
N LYS A 136 -6.17 9.47 -10.48
CA LYS A 136 -6.97 10.64 -10.85
C LYS A 136 -6.80 11.80 -9.88
N CYS A 137 -6.68 11.53 -8.57
CA CYS A 137 -6.41 12.56 -7.56
C CYS A 137 -5.00 13.12 -7.68
N ILE A 138 -4.01 12.26 -7.88
CA ILE A 138 -2.61 12.66 -8.04
C ILE A 138 -2.42 13.49 -9.31
N ARG A 139 -3.05 13.11 -10.42
CA ARG A 139 -3.06 13.88 -11.67
C ARG A 139 -3.55 15.32 -11.46
N LYS A 140 -4.52 15.53 -10.57
CA LYS A 140 -4.99 16.87 -10.16
C LYS A 140 -3.93 17.63 -9.37
N LEU A 141 -3.29 16.98 -8.39
CA LEU A 141 -2.24 17.59 -7.56
C LEU A 141 -1.05 18.04 -8.41
N GLU A 142 -0.63 17.19 -9.35
CA GLU A 142 0.47 17.44 -10.29
C GLU A 142 0.11 18.45 -11.41
N ARG A 143 -1.11 19.02 -11.39
CA ARG A 143 -1.62 19.98 -12.40
C ARG A 143 -1.53 19.47 -13.84
N ILE A 144 -1.60 18.15 -14.03
CA ILE A 144 -1.67 17.52 -15.34
C ILE A 144 -3.08 17.78 -15.91
N LYS A 145 -3.19 18.08 -17.21
CA LYS A 145 -4.46 18.49 -17.87
C LYS A 145 -5.61 17.52 -17.56
N LEU A 146 -6.79 18.11 -17.27
CA LEU A 146 -8.01 17.41 -16.89
C LEU A 146 -9.24 18.04 -17.55
N ASP A 147 -10.25 17.22 -17.78
CA ASP A 147 -11.60 17.71 -18.04
C ASP A 147 -12.20 18.33 -16.77
N ALA A 148 -12.79 19.52 -16.92
CA ALA A 148 -13.27 20.39 -15.84
C ALA A 148 -14.41 19.78 -14.99
N SER A 149 -15.02 18.68 -15.42
CA SER A 149 -16.22 18.08 -14.79
C SER A 149 -15.93 17.10 -13.64
N SER A 150 -14.66 16.84 -13.32
CA SER A 150 -14.33 15.77 -12.38
C SER A 150 -14.51 16.20 -10.91
N LYS A 151 -15.38 15.49 -10.17
CA LYS A 151 -15.58 15.65 -8.71
C LYS A 151 -14.24 15.69 -7.95
N THR A 152 -14.11 16.62 -7.01
CA THR A 152 -12.97 16.69 -6.08
C THR A 152 -13.01 15.48 -5.15
N MET A 153 -11.91 14.74 -5.09
CA MET A 153 -11.76 13.54 -4.28
C MET A 153 -10.52 13.74 -3.41
N ASN A 154 -10.57 13.30 -2.16
CA ASN A 154 -9.47 13.43 -1.23
C ASN A 154 -8.42 12.33 -1.52
N THR A 155 -7.17 12.72 -1.76
CA THR A 155 -6.08 11.81 -2.13
C THR A 155 -5.76 10.82 -1.01
N ASP A 156 -5.70 11.29 0.24
CA ASP A 156 -5.42 10.45 1.42
C ASP A 156 -6.49 9.37 1.58
N GLN A 157 -7.76 9.73 1.38
CA GLN A 157 -8.86 8.77 1.38
C GLN A 157 -8.68 7.70 0.30
N LYS A 158 -8.24 8.07 -0.91
CA LYS A 158 -8.06 7.08 -1.98
C LYS A 158 -6.86 6.19 -1.74
N LEU A 159 -5.77 6.72 -1.19
CA LEU A 159 -4.63 5.92 -0.75
C LEU A 159 -5.05 4.89 0.32
N ALA A 160 -5.83 5.34 1.31
CA ALA A 160 -6.38 4.46 2.35
C ALA A 160 -7.32 3.39 1.80
N GLU A 161 -8.15 3.70 0.79
CA GLU A 161 -9.00 2.71 0.12
C GLU A 161 -8.17 1.64 -0.61
N VAL A 162 -7.07 2.00 -1.28
CA VAL A 162 -6.17 1.04 -1.93
C VAL A 162 -5.53 0.11 -0.88
N LEU A 163 -4.99 0.68 0.21
CA LEU A 163 -4.40 -0.11 1.29
C LEU A 163 -5.43 -1.05 1.97
N LEU A 164 -6.66 -0.59 2.18
CA LEU A 164 -7.73 -1.42 2.73
C LEU A 164 -8.05 -2.61 1.83
N THR A 165 -8.17 -2.39 0.51
CA THR A 165 -8.41 -3.48 -0.44
C THR A 165 -7.22 -4.44 -0.50
N LEU A 166 -5.99 -3.95 -0.41
CA LEU A 166 -4.79 -4.79 -0.31
C LEU A 166 -4.85 -5.71 0.92
N CYS A 167 -5.25 -5.19 2.08
CA CYS A 167 -5.45 -5.99 3.28
C CYS A 167 -6.55 -7.06 3.11
N GLN A 168 -7.65 -6.73 2.42
CA GLN A 168 -8.73 -7.69 2.14
C GLN A 168 -8.23 -8.85 1.27
N ILE A 169 -7.41 -8.56 0.25
CA ILE A 169 -6.79 -9.58 -0.59
C ILE A 169 -5.85 -10.46 0.25
N ALA A 170 -4.93 -9.85 1.02
CA ALA A 170 -4.02 -10.60 1.90
C ALA A 170 -4.78 -11.52 2.87
N ASN A 171 -5.88 -11.03 3.46
CA ASN A 171 -6.73 -11.82 4.35
C ASN A 171 -7.38 -13.03 3.66
N ARG A 172 -7.76 -12.92 2.37
CA ARG A 172 -8.30 -14.06 1.61
C ARG A 172 -7.28 -15.19 1.44
N PHE A 173 -6.00 -14.83 1.34
CA PHE A 173 -4.87 -15.77 1.29
C PHE A 173 -4.31 -16.13 2.67
N GLN A 174 -4.90 -15.60 3.76
CA GLN A 174 -4.42 -15.79 5.14
C GLN A 174 -2.97 -15.31 5.34
N LEU A 175 -2.56 -14.27 4.61
CA LEU A 175 -1.23 -13.69 4.66
C LEU A 175 -1.21 -12.45 5.56
N ASN A 176 -0.13 -12.28 6.33
CA ASN A 176 0.09 -11.10 7.17
C ASN A 176 1.01 -10.11 6.45
N LEU A 177 0.50 -8.91 6.12
CA LEU A 177 1.25 -7.91 5.35
C LEU A 177 2.49 -7.38 6.06
N GLU A 178 2.52 -7.34 7.40
CA GLU A 178 3.75 -7.00 8.14
C GLU A 178 4.83 -8.06 7.91
N THR A 179 4.46 -9.34 7.99
CA THR A 179 5.39 -10.45 7.74
C THR A 179 5.93 -10.36 6.32
N LEU A 180 5.04 -10.19 5.33
CA LEU A 180 5.42 -10.09 3.92
C LEU A 180 6.36 -8.92 3.66
N PHE A 181 6.10 -7.76 4.27
CA PHE A 181 6.98 -6.60 4.20
C PHE A 181 8.40 -6.94 4.70
N ARG A 182 8.51 -7.59 5.86
CA ARG A 182 9.81 -7.94 6.45
C ARG A 182 10.57 -8.96 5.59
N GLU A 183 9.87 -9.95 5.06
CA GLU A 183 10.45 -10.98 4.18
C GLU A 183 10.96 -10.36 2.89
N LYS A 184 10.15 -9.52 2.23
CA LYS A 184 10.56 -8.80 1.02
C LYS A 184 11.75 -7.89 1.31
N GLU A 185 11.74 -7.22 2.46
CA GLU A 185 12.83 -6.33 2.83
C GLU A 185 14.14 -7.07 3.12
N ALA A 186 14.08 -8.26 3.73
CA ALA A 186 15.25 -9.11 3.91
C ALA A 186 15.89 -9.51 2.56
N ILE A 187 15.07 -9.80 1.54
CA ILE A 187 15.54 -10.05 0.17
C ILE A 187 16.13 -8.78 -0.43
N ASN A 188 15.43 -7.66 -0.33
CA ASN A 188 15.81 -6.37 -0.90
C ASN A 188 17.14 -5.83 -0.37
N LYS A 189 17.49 -6.13 0.89
CA LYS A 189 18.81 -5.80 1.47
C LYS A 189 19.99 -6.50 0.79
N THR A 190 19.74 -7.60 0.08
CA THR A 190 20.79 -8.32 -0.67
C THR A 190 20.98 -7.79 -2.09
N ARG A 191 20.07 -6.93 -2.57
CA ARG A 191 20.08 -6.39 -3.93
C ARG A 191 21.07 -5.23 -4.04
N LYS A 192 21.66 -5.09 -5.23
CA LYS A 192 22.37 -3.87 -5.62
C LYS A 192 21.39 -2.95 -6.33
N TRP A 193 21.15 -1.78 -5.75
CA TRP A 193 20.28 -0.77 -6.33
C TRP A 193 21.08 0.07 -7.33
N GLN A 194 20.51 0.26 -8.52
CA GLN A 194 21.02 1.22 -9.50
C GLN A 194 20.15 2.47 -9.39
N VAL A 195 20.82 3.61 -9.18
CA VAL A 195 20.22 4.94 -9.12
C VAL A 195 20.33 5.58 -10.49
#